data_AF-A0AA49EWM7-F1
#
_entry.id   AF-A0AA49EWM7-F1
#
_cell.length_a   1.000
_cell.length_b   1.000
_cell.length_c   1.000
_cell.angle_alpha   90.00
_cell.angle_beta   90.00
_cell.angle_gamma   90.00
#
_symmetry.space_group_name_H-M   'P 1'
#
loop_
_entity.id
_entity.type
_entity.pdbx_description
1 polymer ?
#
loop_
_entity_poly.entity_id
_entity_poly.type
_entity_poly.pdbx_seq_one_letter_code
_entity_poly.pdbx_strand_id
1 'polypeptide(L)'
;MPSWGLFYWLKNYAKDTAGAWRVTEGPVSYSWGGTWLAGVQGSKNADAASALAVYMGTNKEFQTWDVKTQNDFGSVKAINKEQGKDAKVSLIGGQNPYPVWSKVADTINGKNQTQYDQSIQSIWINDVVNPYATGKVTKSKALDTFKSDVKSAYPNIEVK
;
A
#
# COMPACT_ATOMS: atom_id res chain seq x y z
N MET A 1 3.71 8.73 -1.10
CA MET A 1 3.01 8.02 -2.19
C MET A 1 3.49 6.57 -2.17
N PRO A 2 2.60 5.56 -2.20
CA PRO A 2 3.02 4.17 -2.31
C PRO A 2 3.71 3.93 -3.66
N SER A 3 4.62 2.94 -3.73
CA SER A 3 5.40 2.63 -4.93
C SER A 3 4.52 2.40 -6.17
N TRP A 4 3.46 1.61 -6.03
CA TRP A 4 2.52 1.34 -7.13
C TRP A 4 1.82 2.61 -7.64
N GLY A 5 1.57 3.58 -6.75
CA GLY A 5 0.91 4.84 -7.11
C GLY A 5 1.76 5.68 -8.07
N LEU A 6 3.09 5.55 -8.01
CA LEU A 6 3.97 6.21 -8.96
C LEU A 6 3.89 5.57 -10.35
N PHE A 7 4.06 4.24 -10.43
CA PHE A 7 4.24 3.55 -11.71
C PHE A 7 2.95 3.18 -12.43
N TYR A 8 1.87 2.90 -11.68
CA TYR A 8 0.60 2.43 -12.26
C TYR A 8 -0.50 3.49 -12.26
N TRP A 9 -0.40 4.50 -11.40
CA TRP A 9 -1.39 5.57 -11.33
C TRP A 9 -0.86 6.88 -11.89
N LEU A 10 0.10 7.53 -11.22
CA LEU A 10 0.58 8.86 -11.59
C LEU A 10 1.10 8.91 -13.04
N LYS A 11 1.77 7.85 -13.50
CA LYS A 11 2.22 7.72 -14.90
C LYS A 11 1.11 8.00 -15.92
N ASN A 12 -0.12 7.54 -15.64
CA ASN A 12 -1.26 7.67 -16.54
C ASN A 12 -1.98 9.02 -16.41
N TYR A 13 -1.75 9.77 -15.33
CA TYR A 13 -2.47 11.01 -15.02
C TYR A 13 -1.60 12.27 -15.00
N ALA A 14 -0.27 12.14 -15.02
CA ALA A 14 0.64 13.27 -14.94
C ALA A 14 0.57 14.21 -16.17
N LYS A 15 0.20 13.71 -17.35
CA LYS A 15 0.05 14.50 -18.59
C LYS A 15 1.26 15.43 -18.81
N ASP A 16 1.02 16.74 -18.92
CA ASP A 16 1.97 17.83 -19.11
C ASP A 16 2.81 18.16 -17.87
N THR A 17 2.45 17.62 -16.70
CA THR A 17 3.22 17.79 -15.45
C THR A 17 4.26 16.68 -15.21
N ALA A 18 4.41 15.73 -16.13
CA ALA A 18 5.44 14.70 -16.04
C ALA A 18 6.84 15.33 -15.94
N GLY A 19 7.63 14.89 -14.97
CA GLY A 19 8.94 15.48 -14.66
C GLY A 19 8.92 16.59 -13.60
N ALA A 20 7.75 17.18 -13.31
CA ALA A 20 7.59 18.16 -12.22
C ALA A 20 7.35 17.51 -10.86
N TRP A 21 6.87 16.26 -10.83
CA TRP A 21 6.58 15.52 -9.60
C TRP A 21 7.85 15.10 -8.84
N ARG A 22 7.75 14.93 -7.52
CA ARG A 22 8.80 14.36 -6.67
C ARG A 22 8.20 13.41 -5.66
N VAL A 23 9.00 12.47 -5.18
CA VAL A 23 8.67 11.57 -4.08
C VAL A 23 9.41 12.03 -2.83
N THR A 24 8.68 12.18 -1.73
CA THR A 24 9.23 12.50 -0.42
C THR A 24 8.56 11.65 0.65
N GLU A 25 9.21 11.55 1.80
CA GLU A 25 8.63 10.99 3.01
C GLU A 25 7.44 11.86 3.45
N GLY A 26 6.35 11.19 3.85
CA GLY A 26 5.25 11.85 4.52
C GLY A 26 5.54 12.07 6.01
N PRO A 27 4.69 12.84 6.72
CA PRO A 27 4.84 13.05 8.16
C PRO A 27 4.69 11.76 8.98
N VAL A 28 4.06 10.73 8.40
CA VAL A 28 3.89 9.40 8.99
C VAL A 28 4.15 8.36 7.91
N SER A 29 4.92 7.32 8.26
CA SER A 29 5.14 6.15 7.40
C SER A 29 3.91 5.26 7.38
N TYR A 30 3.51 4.81 6.19
CA TYR A 30 2.34 3.97 6.00
C TYR A 30 2.59 2.96 4.87
N SER A 31 1.87 1.84 4.93
CA SER A 31 1.66 0.94 3.78
C SER A 31 0.24 1.15 3.24
N TRP A 32 0.07 1.04 1.93
CA TRP A 32 -1.26 0.98 1.30
C TRP A 32 -1.19 0.14 0.03
N GLY A 33 -2.03 -0.89 -0.02
CA GLY A 33 -1.93 -1.96 -1.01
C GLY A 33 -0.92 -3.02 -0.56
N GLY A 34 -0.18 -3.57 -1.51
CA GLY A 34 0.69 -4.73 -1.29
C GLY A 34 -0.09 -6.02 -1.51
N THR A 35 0.42 -6.86 -2.40
CA THR A 35 -0.21 -8.14 -2.74
C THR A 35 0.35 -9.24 -1.83
N TRP A 36 -0.52 -10.09 -1.33
CA TRP A 36 -0.16 -11.28 -0.58
C TRP A 36 -0.83 -12.51 -1.19
N LEU A 37 -0.25 -13.67 -0.92
CA LEU A 37 -0.76 -14.97 -1.33
C LEU A 37 -0.99 -15.79 -0.08
N ALA A 38 -2.10 -16.51 -0.03
CA ALA A 38 -2.39 -17.47 1.03
C ALA A 38 -3.00 -18.75 0.47
N GLY A 39 -2.73 -19.85 1.16
CA GLY A 39 -3.44 -21.10 0.94
C GLY A 39 -4.86 -21.01 1.50
N VAL A 40 -5.83 -21.56 0.77
CA VAL A 40 -7.22 -21.65 1.24
C VAL A 40 -7.37 -22.88 2.13
N GLN A 41 -8.05 -22.71 3.28
CA GLN A 41 -8.34 -23.81 4.19
C GLN A 41 -9.14 -24.91 3.47
N GLY A 42 -8.74 -26.17 3.68
CA GLY A 42 -9.35 -27.32 2.99
C GLY A 42 -8.84 -27.55 1.57
N SER A 43 -7.83 -26.81 1.10
CA SER A 43 -7.17 -27.11 -0.17
C SER A 43 -6.59 -28.52 -0.18
N LYS A 44 -6.88 -29.27 -1.26
CA LYS A 44 -6.30 -30.61 -1.50
C LYS A 44 -4.78 -30.57 -1.69
N ASN A 45 -4.23 -29.41 -2.04
CA ASN A 45 -2.81 -29.20 -2.34
C ASN A 45 -2.22 -28.09 -1.45
N ALA A 46 -2.52 -28.12 -0.14
CA ALA A 46 -2.11 -27.09 0.80
C ALA A 46 -0.57 -26.85 0.80
N ASP A 47 0.21 -27.92 0.76
CA ASP A 47 1.69 -27.82 0.75
C ASP A 47 2.21 -27.13 -0.52
N ALA A 48 1.66 -27.47 -1.68
CA ALA A 48 2.04 -26.83 -2.94
C ALA A 48 1.63 -25.35 -2.99
N ALA A 49 0.45 -25.00 -2.46
CA ALA A 49 0.01 -23.62 -2.36
C ALA A 49 0.91 -22.80 -1.42
N SER A 50 1.32 -23.37 -0.29
CA SER A 50 2.28 -22.77 0.64
C SER A 50 3.64 -22.58 -0.01
N ALA A 51 4.16 -23.62 -0.68
CA ALA A 51 5.44 -23.55 -1.39
C ALA A 51 5.44 -22.48 -2.49
N LEU A 52 4.35 -22.35 -3.23
CA LEU A 52 4.21 -21.30 -4.25
C LEU A 52 4.20 -19.89 -3.62
N ALA A 53 3.43 -19.68 -2.54
CA ALA A 53 3.39 -18.39 -1.85
C ALA A 53 4.78 -17.98 -1.32
N VAL A 54 5.52 -18.94 -0.74
CA VAL A 54 6.90 -18.71 -0.28
C VAL A 54 7.84 -18.43 -1.45
N TYR A 55 7.76 -19.20 -2.53
CA TYR A 55 8.58 -18.98 -3.73
C TYR A 55 8.34 -17.58 -4.29
N MET A 56 7.07 -17.22 -4.56
CA MET A 56 6.72 -15.93 -5.12
C MET A 56 7.10 -14.78 -4.19
N GLY A 57 7.02 -14.96 -2.86
CA GLY A 57 7.32 -13.91 -1.89
C GLY A 57 8.78 -13.79 -1.46
N THR A 58 9.64 -14.78 -1.71
CA THR A 58 10.99 -14.81 -1.12
C THR A 58 12.10 -15.34 -2.03
N ASN A 59 11.78 -16.06 -3.09
CA ASN A 59 12.80 -16.58 -4.00
C ASN A 59 13.53 -15.42 -4.69
N LYS A 60 14.86 -15.42 -4.61
CA LYS A 60 15.67 -14.30 -5.09
C LYS A 60 15.59 -14.09 -6.59
N GLU A 61 15.56 -15.16 -7.38
CA GLU A 61 15.50 -15.09 -8.84
C GLU A 61 14.14 -14.55 -9.27
N PHE A 62 13.06 -15.11 -8.73
CA PHE A 62 11.71 -14.62 -9.01
C PHE A 62 11.53 -13.17 -8.59
N GLN A 63 11.90 -12.80 -7.36
CA GLN A 63 11.78 -11.43 -6.86
C GLN A 63 12.65 -10.44 -7.66
N THR A 64 13.83 -10.86 -8.14
CA THR A 64 14.66 -10.03 -9.01
C THR A 64 14.00 -9.82 -10.36
N TRP A 65 13.43 -10.88 -10.95
CA TRP A 65 12.65 -10.78 -12.19
C TRP A 65 11.43 -9.86 -12.03
N ASP A 66 10.69 -10.01 -10.93
CA ASP A 66 9.49 -9.23 -10.63
C ASP A 66 9.80 -7.73 -10.52
N VAL A 67 10.73 -7.36 -9.63
CA VAL A 67 11.15 -5.96 -9.44
C VAL A 67 11.67 -5.33 -10.74
N LYS A 68 12.45 -6.08 -11.55
CA LYS A 68 12.98 -5.58 -12.83
C LYS A 68 11.92 -5.38 -13.89
N THR A 69 10.94 -6.28 -13.98
CA THR A 69 9.98 -6.30 -15.10
C THR A 69 8.73 -5.49 -14.81
N GLN A 70 8.30 -5.43 -13.55
CA GLN A 70 7.07 -4.75 -13.14
C GLN A 70 7.31 -3.32 -12.66
N ASN A 71 8.56 -2.94 -12.36
CA ASN A 71 8.90 -1.73 -11.58
C ASN A 71 8.30 -1.76 -10.16
N ASP A 72 8.17 -2.95 -9.60
CA ASP A 72 7.64 -3.11 -8.24
C ASP A 72 8.69 -2.80 -7.17
N PHE A 73 8.17 -2.49 -5.97
CA PHE A 73 8.96 -2.48 -4.74
C PHE A 73 8.60 -3.76 -3.97
N GLY A 74 9.41 -4.80 -4.17
CA GLY A 74 9.13 -6.15 -3.70
C GLY A 74 9.28 -6.35 -2.20
N SER A 75 9.02 -7.56 -1.72
CA SER A 75 9.12 -7.95 -0.30
C SER A 75 10.57 -8.11 0.17
N VAL A 76 11.51 -8.40 -0.73
CA VAL A 76 12.91 -8.67 -0.39
C VAL A 76 13.75 -7.39 -0.46
N LYS A 77 14.03 -6.79 0.72
CA LYS A 77 14.77 -5.51 0.85
C LYS A 77 16.09 -5.46 0.08
N ALA A 78 16.87 -6.54 0.11
CA ALA A 78 18.16 -6.61 -0.59
C ALA A 78 18.01 -6.45 -2.10
N ILE A 79 16.95 -7.03 -2.68
CA ILE A 79 16.66 -6.94 -4.12
C ILE A 79 16.22 -5.52 -4.47
N ASN A 80 15.35 -4.90 -3.68
CA ASN A 80 14.97 -3.50 -3.89
C ASN A 80 16.19 -2.57 -3.85
N LYS A 81 17.12 -2.80 -2.91
CA LYS A 81 18.36 -2.02 -2.81
C LYS A 81 19.26 -2.20 -4.04
N GLU A 82 19.44 -3.44 -4.49
CA GLU A 82 20.30 -3.76 -5.62
C GLU A 82 19.72 -3.25 -6.95
N GLN A 83 18.44 -3.52 -7.22
CA GLN A 83 17.78 -3.13 -8.46
C GLN A 83 17.47 -1.63 -8.50
N GLY A 84 17.24 -1.02 -7.34
CA GLY A 84 16.93 0.40 -7.21
C GLY A 84 18.13 1.33 -7.17
N LYS A 85 19.37 0.83 -7.06
CA LYS A 85 20.57 1.66 -6.78
C LYS A 85 20.78 2.80 -7.78
N ASP A 86 20.60 2.52 -9.07
CA ASP A 86 20.85 3.43 -10.19
C ASP A 86 19.55 3.87 -10.87
N ALA A 87 18.39 3.65 -10.22
CA ALA A 87 17.10 3.95 -10.80
C ALA A 87 16.94 5.46 -11.07
N LYS A 88 16.46 5.80 -12.28
CA LYS A 88 16.20 7.17 -12.70
C LYS A 88 14.80 7.26 -13.30
N VAL A 89 13.85 7.82 -12.56
CA VAL A 89 12.44 7.83 -12.98
C VAL A 89 12.09 9.19 -13.58
N SER A 90 11.91 9.24 -14.90
CA SER A 90 11.61 10.47 -15.66
C SER A 90 10.33 11.18 -15.18
N LEU A 91 9.30 10.42 -14.81
CA LEU A 91 8.02 10.92 -14.29
C LEU A 91 8.20 11.85 -13.10
N ILE A 92 9.23 11.63 -12.28
CA ILE A 92 9.56 12.45 -11.10
C ILE A 92 10.85 13.24 -11.29
N GLY A 93 11.11 13.68 -12.53
CA GLY A 93 12.24 14.54 -12.87
C GLY A 93 13.60 13.86 -12.76
N GLY A 94 13.64 12.54 -12.92
CA GLY A 94 14.87 11.74 -12.82
C GLY A 94 15.28 11.44 -11.38
N GLN A 95 14.45 11.73 -10.38
CA GLN A 95 14.70 11.29 -9.01
C GLN A 95 14.73 9.76 -8.92
N ASN A 96 15.62 9.23 -8.07
CA ASN A 96 15.59 7.84 -7.62
C ASN A 96 14.65 7.72 -6.40
N PRO A 97 13.50 7.02 -6.50
CA PRO A 97 12.56 6.90 -5.39
C PRO A 97 12.89 5.77 -4.39
N TYR A 98 13.76 4.82 -4.75
CA TYR A 98 14.03 3.63 -3.92
C TYR A 98 14.58 3.96 -2.53
N PRO A 99 15.54 4.90 -2.36
CA PRO A 99 16.00 5.29 -1.03
C PRO A 99 14.87 5.82 -0.12
N VAL A 100 13.92 6.58 -0.70
CA VAL A 100 12.76 7.11 0.03
C VAL A 100 11.85 5.96 0.45
N TRP A 101 11.51 5.05 -0.47
CA TRP A 101 10.67 3.90 -0.15
C TRP A 101 11.29 2.95 0.88
N SER A 102 12.59 2.67 0.77
CA SER A 102 13.30 1.85 1.76
C SER A 102 13.26 2.48 3.15
N LYS A 103 13.51 3.78 3.27
CA LYS A 103 13.45 4.49 4.56
C LYS A 103 12.04 4.51 5.15
N VAL A 104 11.02 4.75 4.33
CA VAL A 104 9.61 4.64 4.78
C VAL A 104 9.31 3.21 5.22
N ALA A 105 9.66 2.20 4.42
CA ALA A 105 9.37 0.80 4.71
C ALA A 105 9.98 0.32 6.03
N ASP A 106 11.16 0.80 6.40
CA ASP A 106 11.83 0.46 7.68
C ASP A 106 11.10 1.00 8.92
N THR A 107 10.20 1.97 8.76
CA THR A 107 9.48 2.64 9.86
C THR A 107 7.98 2.38 9.88
N ILE A 108 7.45 1.59 8.92
CA ILE A 108 6.05 1.18 8.91
C ILE A 108 5.75 0.31 10.13
N ASN A 109 4.65 0.61 10.82
CA ASN A 109 4.17 -0.15 11.97
C ASN A 109 2.75 -0.67 11.73
N GLY A 110 2.62 -1.99 11.59
CA GLY A 110 1.34 -2.68 11.39
C GLY A 110 0.60 -3.07 12.67
N LYS A 111 0.99 -2.59 13.86
CA LYS A 111 0.44 -3.05 15.16
C LYS A 111 -1.08 -2.92 15.31
N ASN A 112 -1.71 -2.03 14.53
CA ASN A 112 -3.15 -1.78 14.58
C ASN A 112 -3.91 -2.49 13.46
N GLN A 113 -3.23 -3.29 12.63
CA GLN A 113 -3.90 -4.01 11.55
C GLN A 113 -4.75 -5.15 12.10
N THR A 114 -5.96 -5.28 11.55
CA THR A 114 -6.92 -6.28 11.98
C THR A 114 -7.60 -6.95 10.79
N GLN A 115 -8.29 -8.06 11.04
CA GLN A 115 -9.15 -8.71 10.04
C GLN A 115 -10.30 -7.81 9.55
N TYR A 116 -10.59 -6.71 10.25
CA TYR A 116 -11.70 -5.81 9.94
C TYR A 116 -11.28 -4.64 9.04
N ASP A 117 -9.98 -4.43 8.79
CA ASP A 117 -9.44 -3.22 8.17
C ASP A 117 -10.11 -2.88 6.83
N GLN A 118 -10.33 -3.87 5.97
CA GLN A 118 -10.95 -3.65 4.65
C GLN A 118 -12.39 -3.13 4.78
N SER A 119 -13.15 -3.67 5.72
CA SER A 119 -14.53 -3.23 5.97
C SER A 119 -14.57 -1.86 6.64
N ILE A 120 -13.70 -1.61 7.62
CA ILE A 120 -13.57 -0.32 8.30
C ILE A 120 -13.13 0.75 7.30
N GLN A 121 -12.24 0.42 6.37
CA GLN A 121 -11.85 1.30 5.27
C GLN A 121 -13.05 1.66 4.37
N SER A 122 -13.92 0.70 4.07
CA SER A 122 -15.14 0.97 3.30
C SER A 122 -16.07 1.94 4.04
N ILE A 123 -16.27 1.75 5.35
CA ILE A 123 -17.04 2.67 6.21
C ILE A 123 -16.38 4.06 6.21
N TRP A 124 -15.07 4.14 6.38
CA TRP A 124 -14.31 5.41 6.35
C TRP A 124 -14.52 6.18 5.03
N ILE A 125 -14.47 5.48 3.89
CA ILE A 125 -14.68 6.10 2.58
C ILE A 125 -16.10 6.67 2.46
N ASN A 126 -17.10 5.91 2.90
CA ASN A 126 -18.51 6.28 2.75
C ASN A 126 -18.96 7.35 3.74
N ASP A 127 -18.50 7.30 4.98
CA ASP A 127 -18.97 8.17 6.06
C ASP A 127 -18.11 9.43 6.21
N VAL A 128 -16.84 9.35 5.81
CA VAL A 128 -15.88 10.44 5.95
C VAL A 128 -15.43 10.98 4.62
N VAL A 129 -14.70 10.21 3.82
CA VAL A 129 -14.01 10.73 2.63
C VAL A 129 -15.01 11.37 1.66
N ASN A 130 -16.02 10.63 1.22
CA ASN A 130 -16.97 11.09 0.21
C ASN A 130 -17.81 12.29 0.69
N PRO A 131 -18.50 12.25 1.85
CA PRO A 131 -19.39 13.34 2.25
C PRO A 131 -18.63 14.57 2.75
N TYR A 132 -17.48 14.42 3.40
CA TYR A 132 -16.68 15.57 3.83
C TYR A 132 -15.97 16.25 2.65
N ALA A 133 -15.34 15.49 1.75
CA ALA A 133 -14.63 16.05 0.60
C ALA A 133 -15.58 16.74 -0.39
N THR A 134 -16.86 16.35 -0.42
CA THR A 134 -17.91 17.00 -1.22
C THR A 134 -18.67 18.11 -0.48
N GLY A 135 -18.26 18.45 0.76
CA GLY A 135 -18.86 19.54 1.53
C GLY A 135 -20.27 19.27 2.06
N LYS A 136 -20.75 18.02 2.01
CA LYS A 136 -22.10 17.65 2.45
C LYS A 136 -22.24 17.60 3.97
N VAL A 137 -21.15 17.34 4.69
CA VAL A 137 -21.13 17.25 6.15
C VAL A 137 -19.89 17.95 6.72
N THR A 138 -19.97 18.36 7.98
CA THR A 138 -18.78 18.82 8.72
C THR A 138 -17.86 17.65 9.05
N LYS A 139 -16.57 17.93 9.24
CA LYS A 139 -15.59 16.93 9.69
C LYS A 139 -16.04 16.23 10.99
N SER A 140 -16.55 16.99 11.96
CA SER A 140 -17.03 16.41 13.22
C SER A 140 -18.16 15.41 12.98
N LYS A 141 -19.18 15.81 12.20
CA LYS A 141 -20.33 14.95 11.93
C LYS A 141 -19.94 13.67 11.19
N ALA A 142 -19.04 13.78 10.21
CA ALA A 142 -18.49 12.62 9.50
C ALA A 142 -17.77 11.64 10.45
N LEU A 143 -16.93 12.16 11.35
CA LEU A 143 -16.20 11.33 12.31
C LEU A 143 -17.12 10.68 13.34
N ASP A 144 -18.14 11.38 13.81
CA ASP A 144 -19.13 10.83 14.74
C ASP A 144 -19.92 9.68 14.11
N THR A 145 -20.35 9.85 12.85
CA THR A 145 -21.01 8.79 12.07
C THR A 145 -20.07 7.60 11.89
N PHE A 146 -18.85 7.82 11.42
CA PHE A 146 -17.86 6.74 11.25
C PHE A 146 -17.63 5.93 12.54
N LYS A 147 -17.45 6.61 13.69
CA LYS A 147 -17.24 5.94 14.98
C LYS A 147 -18.47 5.13 15.40
N SER A 148 -19.66 5.68 15.21
CA SER A 148 -20.93 5.00 15.48
C SER A 148 -21.08 3.73 14.62
N ASP A 149 -20.80 3.84 13.33
CA ASP A 149 -21.03 2.75 12.38
C ASP A 149 -19.98 1.66 12.52
N VAL A 150 -18.72 2.01 12.80
CA VAL A 150 -17.69 1.02 13.19
C VAL A 150 -18.09 0.28 14.47
N LYS A 151 -18.57 0.99 15.50
CA LYS A 151 -18.99 0.34 16.75
C LYS A 151 -20.20 -0.58 16.55
N SER A 152 -21.11 -0.19 15.67
CA SER A 152 -22.31 -0.97 15.35
C SER A 152 -21.97 -2.23 14.54
N ALA A 153 -21.06 -2.12 13.57
CA ALA A 153 -20.58 -3.26 12.78
C ALA A 153 -19.70 -4.21 13.62
N TYR A 154 -18.91 -3.66 14.54
CA TYR A 154 -17.94 -4.41 15.35
C TYR A 154 -18.07 -4.08 16.84
N PRO A 155 -19.06 -4.65 17.55
CA PRO A 155 -19.33 -4.35 18.95
C PRO A 155 -18.16 -4.63 19.89
N ASN A 156 -17.27 -5.55 19.52
CA ASN A 156 -16.12 -5.97 20.33
C ASN A 156 -14.88 -5.07 20.15
N ILE A 157 -14.90 -4.13 19.20
CA ILE A 157 -13.81 -3.16 19.01
C ILE A 157 -14.00 -1.99 19.98
N GLU A 158 -12.90 -1.56 20.59
CA GLU A 158 -12.84 -0.30 21.33
C GLU A 158 -12.65 0.85 20.33
N VAL A 159 -13.66 1.71 20.21
CA VAL A 159 -13.62 2.90 19.34
C VAL A 159 -13.26 4.11 20.21
N LYS A 160 -12.14 4.77 19.91
CA LYS A 160 -11.63 5.96 20.62
C LYS A 160 -11.89 7.23 19.81
#